data_AF-A0A2T6D339-F1
#
_entry.id   AF-A0A2T6D339-F1
#
_cell.length_a   1.000
_cell.length_b   1.000
_cell.length_c   1.000
_cell.angle_alpha   90.00
_cell.angle_beta   90.00
_cell.angle_gamma   90.00
#
_symmetry.space_group_name_H-M   'P 1'
#
loop_
_entity.id
_entity.type
_entity.pdbx_description
1 polymer ?
#
loop_
_entity_poly.entity_id
_entity_poly.type
_entity_poly.pdbx_seq_one_letter_code
_entity_poly.pdbx_strand_id
1 'polypeptide(L)'
;MHPGSLALLLHAHLPFVRHPEHEEFHEEDWLFEAVVETYVPLLKVFRKLVADKIPFRLTLTMTPTVCAMLRDPLLQDRTERYIARGVELSRLEIERTAAEGQLNELARFYHARFLEVQSFYLRDIGRDIVAAFAELQRDGVIEIITCAATHGFLPLMESYPEAMRAQIFIGRDYHRECFGVDPVGIWLPECGYIPGIDQVLKEANIRWFVVDAHGLMYGEPRPRFAIFSPYYTVAGPAVFARDRESSRQVWSSREGYPGDPAYRDFYRDIGKDLPEEYLHRVYPEVGHRRFTGIKYHRITGSEHKDLYRRDWAMGAADSHAGHFVQSRVDQMNHLRSILPVDPIILSPFDAELFGHWWYEGPEFLDLVLRKAVYDQQAFTLATPSQYLADHPTLQIVAPSPSSWGNKGYWEVWLDQVNSWIYPHLHAAARRMTESARKYARTKSKVRERILAQMARELLLAQSSDWAFLMKTGTAREYAEKRTKDHILRFTRLYETLGEKAPDQSLLAACESRDNIFPNINWRYYA
;
A
#
# COMPACT_ATOMS: atom_id res chain seq x y z
N MET A 1 -11.53 33.27 10.58
CA MET A 1 -11.62 32.32 9.45
C MET A 1 -10.75 31.14 9.81
N HIS A 2 -11.31 29.93 9.79
CA HIS A 2 -10.49 28.76 9.99
C HIS A 2 -9.54 28.61 8.78
N PRO A 3 -8.27 28.24 8.99
CA PRO A 3 -7.39 27.87 7.89
C PRO A 3 -7.98 26.64 7.18
N GLY A 4 -7.82 26.53 5.86
CA GLY A 4 -8.24 25.31 5.17
C GLY A 4 -7.37 24.11 5.57
N SER A 5 -7.64 22.93 5.04
CA SER A 5 -6.94 21.69 5.43
C SER A 5 -6.14 21.07 4.29
N LEU A 6 -4.96 20.54 4.62
CA LEU A 6 -4.21 19.61 3.77
C LEU A 6 -4.24 18.22 4.44
N ALA A 7 -4.81 17.25 3.74
CA ALA A 7 -4.84 15.85 4.16
C ALA A 7 -3.87 15.04 3.30
N LEU A 8 -2.72 14.69 3.87
CA LEU A 8 -1.79 13.74 3.26
C LEU A 8 -2.23 12.32 3.57
N LEU A 9 -2.27 11.47 2.55
CA LEU A 9 -2.61 10.05 2.68
C LEU A 9 -1.53 9.19 2.02
N LEU A 10 -0.99 8.23 2.75
CA LEU A 10 -0.04 7.23 2.22
C LEU A 10 -0.75 5.88 2.11
N HIS A 11 -0.73 5.25 0.94
CA HIS A 11 -1.31 3.93 0.69
C HIS A 11 -0.21 2.87 0.69
N ALA A 12 -0.03 2.14 1.78
CA ALA A 12 0.94 1.04 1.86
C ALA A 12 0.30 -0.28 1.45
N HIS A 13 0.71 -0.81 0.29
CA HIS A 13 0.16 -2.02 -0.27
C HIS A 13 1.20 -2.91 -0.96
N LEU A 14 1.11 -4.20 -0.65
CA LEU A 14 1.74 -5.27 -1.41
C LEU A 14 0.77 -6.45 -1.50
N PRO A 15 0.76 -7.20 -2.64
CA PRO A 15 0.03 -8.45 -2.73
C PRO A 15 0.57 -9.45 -1.70
N PHE A 16 -0.27 -10.39 -1.26
CA PHE A 16 0.18 -11.43 -0.34
C PHE A 16 1.15 -12.38 -1.05
N VAL A 17 2.43 -12.28 -0.75
CA VAL A 17 3.51 -13.12 -1.29
C VAL A 17 4.20 -13.83 -0.14
N ARG A 18 4.01 -15.16 -0.09
CA ARG A 18 4.54 -16.03 0.95
C ARG A 18 4.70 -17.44 0.40
N HIS A 19 5.94 -17.90 0.32
CA HIS A 19 6.32 -19.16 -0.30
C HIS A 19 7.15 -20.01 0.67
N PRO A 20 6.51 -20.66 1.66
CA PRO A 20 7.18 -21.57 2.59
C PRO A 20 7.78 -22.81 1.92
N GLU A 21 7.32 -23.16 0.71
CA GLU A 21 7.84 -24.29 -0.06
C GLU A 21 9.26 -24.07 -0.62
N HIS A 22 9.75 -22.83 -0.59
CA HIS A 22 11.09 -22.46 -1.02
C HIS A 22 11.86 -21.86 0.15
N GLU A 23 13.18 -22.05 0.23
CA GLU A 23 14.01 -21.39 1.25
C GLU A 23 14.11 -19.87 1.02
N GLU A 24 14.18 -19.49 -0.26
CA GLU A 24 14.12 -18.13 -0.77
C GLU A 24 13.21 -18.07 -1.98
N PHE A 25 12.51 -16.94 -2.15
CA PHE A 25 11.66 -16.70 -3.28
C PHE A 25 11.74 -15.22 -3.69
N HIS A 26 11.95 -14.94 -4.97
CA HIS A 26 12.34 -13.61 -5.42
C HIS A 26 11.26 -12.55 -5.15
N GLU A 27 9.99 -12.89 -5.37
CA GLU A 27 8.88 -11.96 -5.17
C GLU A 27 8.63 -11.64 -3.68
N GLU A 28 9.22 -12.39 -2.74
CA GLU A 28 9.22 -12.00 -1.32
C GLU A 28 10.16 -10.81 -1.05
N ASP A 29 11.17 -10.59 -1.92
CA ASP A 29 12.08 -9.45 -1.80
C ASP A 29 11.32 -8.11 -1.85
N TRP A 30 10.15 -8.04 -2.53
CA TRP A 30 9.31 -6.84 -2.53
C TRP A 30 8.92 -6.38 -1.12
N LEU A 31 8.62 -7.33 -0.22
CA LEU A 31 8.31 -7.01 1.17
C LEU A 31 9.56 -6.52 1.90
N PHE A 32 10.69 -7.19 1.71
CA PHE A 32 11.92 -6.90 2.42
C PHE A 32 12.49 -5.53 2.01
N GLU A 33 12.45 -5.23 0.71
CA GLU A 33 12.77 -3.91 0.15
C GLU A 33 11.84 -2.84 0.74
N ALA A 34 10.53 -3.06 0.77
CA ALA A 34 9.58 -2.13 1.38
C ALA A 34 9.85 -1.90 2.88
N VAL A 35 10.21 -2.95 3.63
CA VAL A 35 10.60 -2.80 5.05
C VAL A 35 11.83 -1.90 5.20
N VAL A 36 12.90 -2.19 4.45
CA VAL A 36 14.20 -1.50 4.58
C VAL A 36 14.16 -0.08 4.03
N GLU A 37 13.51 0.12 2.89
CA GLU A 37 13.55 1.38 2.17
C GLU A 37 12.35 2.29 2.48
N THR A 38 11.20 1.77 2.91
CA THR A 38 9.97 2.56 3.13
C THR A 38 9.50 2.53 4.59
N TYR A 39 9.07 1.37 5.11
CA TYR A 39 8.35 1.31 6.39
C TYR A 39 9.21 1.70 7.59
N VAL A 40 10.45 1.17 7.68
CA VAL A 40 11.37 1.56 8.74
C VAL A 40 11.78 3.03 8.63
N PRO A 41 12.18 3.56 7.46
CA PRO A 41 12.44 4.99 7.29
C PRO A 41 11.26 5.90 7.66
N LEU A 42 10.04 5.58 7.24
CA LEU A 42 8.83 6.35 7.59
C LEU A 42 8.57 6.33 9.11
N LEU A 43 8.65 5.17 9.75
CA LEU A 43 8.51 5.07 11.21
C LEU A 43 9.52 5.97 11.94
N LYS A 44 10.77 6.00 11.47
CA LYS A 44 11.82 6.83 12.06
C LYS A 44 11.56 8.32 11.85
N VAL A 45 11.11 8.72 10.66
CA VAL A 45 10.69 10.11 10.39
C VAL A 45 9.55 10.52 11.31
N PHE A 46 8.49 9.72 11.41
CA PHE A 46 7.34 10.04 12.25
C PHE A 46 7.68 10.07 13.73
N ARG A 47 8.44 9.09 14.24
CA ARG A 47 8.93 9.10 15.64
C ARG A 47 9.81 10.31 15.93
N LYS A 48 10.67 10.73 14.98
CA LYS A 48 11.48 11.94 15.12
C LYS A 48 10.61 13.20 15.15
N LEU A 49 9.61 13.32 14.28
CA LEU A 49 8.66 14.43 14.29
C LEU A 49 7.88 14.51 15.62
N VAL A 50 7.49 13.37 16.18
CA VAL A 50 6.87 13.30 17.51
C VAL A 50 7.85 13.77 18.60
N ALA A 51 9.10 13.27 18.58
CA ALA A 51 10.12 13.66 19.54
C ALA A 51 10.43 15.16 19.50
N ASP A 52 10.45 15.73 18.29
CA ASP A 52 10.63 17.17 18.04
C ASP A 52 9.36 18.00 18.31
N LYS A 53 8.26 17.34 18.74
CA LYS A 53 6.96 17.95 19.08
C LYS A 53 6.34 18.71 17.90
N ILE A 54 6.51 18.21 16.69
CA ILE A 54 5.86 18.75 15.50
C ILE A 54 4.39 18.33 15.52
N PRO A 55 3.42 19.27 15.53
CA PRO A 55 1.99 18.97 15.53
C PRO A 55 1.48 18.57 14.13
N PHE A 56 2.01 17.48 13.57
CA PHE A 56 1.60 16.98 12.26
C PHE A 56 0.39 16.03 12.36
N ARG A 57 -0.29 15.88 11.22
CA ARG A 57 -1.37 14.91 10.99
C ARG A 57 -1.17 14.26 9.64
N LEU A 58 -1.32 12.94 9.58
CA LEU A 58 -1.19 12.17 8.34
C LEU A 58 -2.13 10.96 8.38
N THR A 59 -2.62 10.55 7.22
CA THR A 59 -3.42 9.33 7.08
C THR A 59 -2.59 8.23 6.43
N LEU A 60 -2.67 7.01 6.93
CA LEU A 60 -1.95 5.86 6.40
C LEU A 60 -2.94 4.72 6.16
N THR A 61 -2.98 4.18 4.94
CA THR A 61 -3.54 2.86 4.73
C THR A 61 -2.45 1.83 4.97
N MET A 62 -2.71 0.82 5.80
CA MET A 62 -1.94 -0.42 5.77
C MET A 62 -2.89 -1.53 5.36
N THR A 63 -2.71 -2.08 4.14
CA THR A 63 -3.66 -3.09 3.67
C THR A 63 -3.61 -4.35 4.53
N PRO A 64 -4.73 -5.10 4.62
CA PRO A 64 -4.75 -6.34 5.39
C PRO A 64 -3.69 -7.35 4.94
N THR A 65 -3.34 -7.40 3.65
CA THR A 65 -2.24 -8.23 3.11
C THR A 65 -0.88 -7.85 3.66
N VAL A 66 -0.54 -6.56 3.69
CA VAL A 66 0.74 -6.07 4.25
C VAL A 66 0.81 -6.37 5.73
N CYS A 67 -0.26 -6.09 6.48
CA CYS A 67 -0.31 -6.39 7.91
C CYS A 67 -0.12 -7.89 8.18
N ALA A 68 -0.72 -8.76 7.35
CA ALA A 68 -0.57 -10.21 7.48
C ALA A 68 0.86 -10.66 7.21
N MET A 69 1.51 -10.11 6.19
CA MET A 69 2.90 -10.45 5.86
C MET A 69 3.89 -9.93 6.91
N LEU A 70 3.73 -8.69 7.39
CA LEU A 70 4.60 -8.09 8.40
C LEU A 70 4.52 -8.78 9.77
N ARG A 71 3.43 -9.49 10.04
CA ARG A 71 3.19 -10.26 11.27
C ARG A 71 3.49 -11.76 11.11
N ASP A 72 3.82 -12.22 9.91
CA ASP A 72 4.10 -13.64 9.66
C ASP A 72 5.54 -13.99 10.11
N PRO A 73 5.71 -14.95 11.04
CA PRO A 73 7.04 -15.27 11.59
C PRO A 73 8.06 -15.71 10.53
N LEU A 74 7.64 -16.44 9.49
CA LEU A 74 8.54 -16.87 8.43
C LEU A 74 9.08 -15.65 7.66
N LEU A 75 8.21 -14.70 7.33
CA LEU A 75 8.60 -13.49 6.62
C LEU A 75 9.40 -12.53 7.51
N GLN A 76 9.14 -12.47 8.81
CA GLN A 76 9.97 -11.71 9.77
C GLN A 76 11.40 -12.26 9.84
N ASP A 77 11.56 -13.59 9.93
CA ASP A 77 12.87 -14.24 9.91
C ASP A 77 13.60 -14.02 8.57
N ARG A 78 12.87 -14.05 7.45
CA ARG A 78 13.45 -13.75 6.13
C ARG A 78 13.84 -12.28 5.98
N THR A 79 13.06 -11.36 6.53
CA THR A 79 13.38 -9.93 6.57
C THR A 79 14.65 -9.68 7.37
N GLU A 80 14.81 -10.32 8.53
CA GLU A 80 16.06 -10.24 9.31
C GLU A 80 17.26 -10.74 8.52
N ARG A 81 17.12 -11.88 7.81
CA ARG A 81 18.18 -12.40 6.94
C ARG A 81 18.52 -11.42 5.81
N TYR A 82 17.52 -10.81 5.18
CA TYR A 82 17.71 -9.81 4.13
C TYR A 82 18.51 -8.62 4.65
N ILE A 83 18.15 -8.08 5.83
CA ILE A 83 18.86 -6.96 6.46
C ILE A 83 20.31 -7.37 6.80
N ALA A 84 20.51 -8.55 7.38
CA ALA A 84 21.84 -9.05 7.72
C ALA A 84 22.75 -9.21 6.48
N ARG A 85 22.18 -9.64 5.35
CA ARG A 85 22.90 -9.67 4.05
C ARG A 85 23.28 -8.29 3.57
N GLY A 86 22.38 -7.31 3.70
CA GLY A 86 22.70 -5.91 3.38
C GLY A 86 23.88 -5.37 4.20
N VAL A 87 23.93 -5.69 5.50
CA VAL A 87 25.07 -5.34 6.38
C VAL A 87 26.36 -6.00 5.89
N GLU A 88 26.35 -7.30 5.59
CA GLU A 88 27.55 -8.01 5.14
C GLU A 88 28.02 -7.57 3.75
N LEU A 89 27.10 -7.42 2.79
CA LEU A 89 27.43 -6.98 1.45
C LEU A 89 28.01 -5.56 1.44
N SER A 90 27.41 -4.64 2.20
CA SER A 90 27.94 -3.28 2.33
C SER A 90 29.32 -3.25 3.00
N ARG A 91 29.61 -4.18 3.92
CA ARG A 91 30.96 -4.35 4.50
C ARG A 91 31.98 -4.78 3.44
N LEU A 92 31.63 -5.77 2.63
CA LEU A 92 32.47 -6.23 1.51
C LEU A 92 32.67 -5.15 0.45
N GLU A 93 31.66 -4.30 0.22
CA GLU A 93 31.78 -3.16 -0.68
C GLU A 93 32.74 -2.10 -0.16
N ILE A 94 32.79 -1.84 1.16
CA ILE A 94 33.80 -0.94 1.76
C ILE A 94 35.22 -1.46 1.49
N GLU A 95 35.44 -2.77 1.55
CA GLU A 95 36.75 -3.36 1.23
C GLU A 95 37.06 -3.26 -0.26
N ARG A 96 36.11 -3.65 -1.13
CA ARG A 96 36.28 -3.63 -2.59
C ARG A 96 36.60 -2.24 -3.12
N THR A 97 35.93 -1.22 -2.58
CA THR A 97 36.00 0.17 -3.04
C THR A 97 37.06 1.00 -2.31
N ALA A 98 37.93 0.40 -1.49
CA ALA A 98 38.86 1.12 -0.62
C ALA A 98 39.78 2.14 -1.33
N ALA A 99 40.10 1.92 -2.60
CA ALA A 99 40.91 2.84 -3.42
C ALA A 99 40.06 3.88 -4.20
N GLU A 100 38.73 3.77 -4.16
CA GLU A 100 37.78 4.56 -4.95
C GLU A 100 37.08 5.60 -4.05
N GLY A 101 37.75 6.71 -3.73
CA GLY A 101 37.35 7.69 -2.70
C GLY A 101 35.84 7.91 -2.52
N GLN A 102 35.16 8.53 -3.49
CA GLN A 102 33.72 8.82 -3.41
C GLN A 102 32.86 7.54 -3.35
N LEU A 103 33.25 6.48 -4.05
CA LEU A 103 32.51 5.22 -4.05
C LEU A 103 32.62 4.52 -2.68
N ASN A 104 33.78 4.62 -2.02
CA ASN A 104 33.98 4.10 -0.66
C ASN A 104 33.13 4.83 0.37
N GLU A 105 33.01 6.15 0.25
CA GLU A 105 32.12 6.94 1.10
C GLU A 105 30.66 6.48 0.95
N LEU A 106 30.21 6.19 -0.27
CA LEU A 106 28.89 5.64 -0.53
C LEU A 106 28.71 4.22 0.05
N ALA A 107 29.71 3.35 -0.07
CA ALA A 107 29.68 2.02 0.54
C ALA A 107 29.54 2.10 2.07
N ARG A 108 30.28 3.02 2.71
CA ARG A 108 30.16 3.31 4.16
C ARG A 108 28.80 3.88 4.53
N PHE A 109 28.25 4.75 3.70
CA PHE A 109 26.89 5.29 3.87
C PHE A 109 25.85 4.16 3.90
N TYR A 110 25.88 3.24 2.93
CA TYR A 110 24.97 2.09 2.91
C TYR A 110 25.17 1.18 4.10
N HIS A 111 26.42 0.91 4.50
CA HIS A 111 26.70 0.09 5.67
C HIS A 111 26.11 0.69 6.95
N ALA A 112 26.29 1.99 7.16
CA ALA A 112 25.67 2.70 8.27
C ALA A 112 24.13 2.61 8.22
N ARG A 113 23.52 2.77 7.03
CA ARG A 113 22.06 2.68 6.86
C ARG A 113 21.53 1.28 7.17
N PHE A 114 22.19 0.22 6.71
CA PHE A 114 21.78 -1.15 7.03
C PHE A 114 21.93 -1.48 8.51
N LEU A 115 23.00 -1.04 9.16
CA LEU A 115 23.16 -1.18 10.61
C LEU A 115 22.08 -0.43 11.39
N GLU A 116 21.73 0.77 10.93
CA GLU A 116 20.68 1.59 11.53
C GLU A 116 19.30 0.93 11.39
N VAL A 117 18.97 0.40 10.20
CA VAL A 117 17.74 -0.36 9.96
C VAL A 117 17.73 -1.65 10.79
N GLN A 118 18.84 -2.38 10.86
CA GLN A 118 18.96 -3.59 11.68
C GLN A 118 18.71 -3.30 13.16
N SER A 119 19.36 -2.27 13.70
CA SER A 119 19.16 -1.88 15.10
C SER A 119 17.70 -1.49 15.35
N PHE A 120 17.13 -0.63 14.50
CA PHE A 120 15.76 -0.17 14.66
C PHE A 120 14.76 -1.34 14.58
N TYR A 121 14.86 -2.17 13.53
CA TYR A 121 13.94 -3.28 13.30
C TYR A 121 14.02 -4.33 14.41
N LEU A 122 15.23 -4.74 14.82
CA LEU A 122 15.40 -5.83 15.80
C LEU A 122 15.28 -5.36 17.25
N ARG A 123 15.80 -4.18 17.59
CA ARG A 123 15.90 -3.70 18.98
C ARG A 123 14.80 -2.72 19.34
N ASP A 124 14.55 -1.73 18.49
CA ASP A 124 13.65 -0.62 18.84
C ASP A 124 12.17 -0.96 18.68
N ILE A 125 11.84 -1.86 17.73
CA ILE A 125 10.44 -2.29 17.49
C ILE A 125 10.24 -3.81 17.61
N GLY A 126 11.29 -4.59 17.89
CA GLY A 126 11.17 -6.03 18.10
C GLY A 126 10.54 -6.80 16.93
N ARG A 127 10.84 -6.40 15.69
CA ARG A 127 10.29 -6.91 14.42
C ARG A 127 8.81 -6.58 14.17
N ASP A 128 8.16 -5.83 15.05
CA ASP A 128 6.72 -5.54 14.97
C ASP A 128 6.44 -4.13 14.39
N ILE A 129 6.52 -4.03 13.06
CA ILE A 129 6.22 -2.80 12.32
C ILE A 129 4.75 -2.38 12.50
N VAL A 130 3.82 -3.35 12.58
CA VAL A 130 2.39 -3.07 12.73
C VAL A 130 2.12 -2.43 14.09
N ALA A 131 2.69 -2.97 15.16
CA ALA A 131 2.58 -2.37 16.49
C ALA A 131 3.23 -0.98 16.57
N ALA A 132 4.38 -0.78 15.90
CA ALA A 132 5.05 0.52 15.87
C ALA A 132 4.22 1.62 15.19
N PHE A 133 3.48 1.30 14.11
CA PHE A 133 2.51 2.25 13.54
C PHE A 133 1.28 2.41 14.44
N ALA A 134 0.81 1.33 15.09
CA ALA A 134 -0.29 1.40 16.05
C ALA A 134 0.01 2.35 17.22
N GLU A 135 1.26 2.44 17.67
CA GLU A 135 1.71 3.43 18.67
C GLU A 135 1.50 4.86 18.17
N LEU A 136 1.96 5.18 16.96
CA LEU A 136 1.77 6.50 16.37
C LEU A 136 0.29 6.87 16.20
N GLN A 137 -0.58 5.89 15.93
CA GLN A 137 -2.02 6.10 15.92
C GLN A 137 -2.56 6.43 17.32
N ARG A 138 -2.11 5.72 18.36
CA ARG A 138 -2.50 5.99 19.75
C ARG A 138 -2.05 7.37 20.22
N ASP A 139 -0.90 7.85 19.74
CA ASP A 139 -0.40 9.20 19.98
C ASP A 139 -1.21 10.29 19.24
N GLY A 140 -2.12 9.89 18.34
CA GLY A 140 -3.03 10.78 17.62
C GLY A 140 -2.36 11.61 16.51
N VAL A 141 -1.14 11.25 16.10
CA VAL A 141 -0.40 11.93 15.02
C VAL A 141 -0.68 11.34 13.66
N ILE A 142 -1.08 10.07 13.59
CA ILE A 142 -1.57 9.45 12.36
C ILE A 142 -2.95 8.82 12.54
N GLU A 143 -3.72 8.75 11.46
CA GLU A 143 -4.93 7.94 11.35
C GLU A 143 -4.63 6.74 10.43
N ILE A 144 -4.77 5.51 10.93
CA ILE A 144 -4.62 4.31 10.12
C ILE A 144 -6.00 3.86 9.63
N ILE A 145 -6.15 3.71 8.31
CA ILE A 145 -7.37 3.22 7.67
C ILE A 145 -7.18 1.81 7.10
N THR A 146 -8.29 1.13 6.82
CA THR A 146 -8.27 -0.21 6.21
C THR A 146 -8.36 -0.16 4.68
N CYS A 147 -8.34 -1.34 4.08
CA CYS A 147 -8.62 -1.58 2.67
C CYS A 147 -9.48 -2.86 2.53
N ALA A 148 -9.91 -3.19 1.32
CA ALA A 148 -10.41 -4.52 1.03
C ALA A 148 -9.37 -5.60 1.41
N ALA A 149 -9.85 -6.76 1.88
CA ALA A 149 -9.02 -7.83 2.43
C ALA A 149 -7.77 -8.13 1.60
N THR A 150 -7.92 -8.37 0.30
CA THR A 150 -6.80 -8.68 -0.60
C THR A 150 -6.62 -7.64 -1.69
N HIS A 151 -7.03 -6.40 -1.43
CA HIS A 151 -7.02 -5.34 -2.44
C HIS A 151 -7.77 -5.76 -3.72
N GLY A 152 -8.86 -6.54 -3.58
CA GLY A 152 -9.61 -7.02 -4.72
C GLY A 152 -10.36 -5.89 -5.44
N PHE A 153 -10.31 -5.87 -6.77
CA PHE A 153 -10.90 -4.78 -7.55
C PHE A 153 -12.45 -4.82 -7.52
N LEU A 154 -13.02 -4.12 -6.53
CA LEU A 154 -14.43 -4.19 -6.15
C LEU A 154 -15.42 -3.93 -7.31
N PRO A 155 -15.19 -2.97 -8.23
CA PRO A 155 -16.10 -2.73 -9.35
C PRO A 155 -16.41 -3.98 -10.19
N LEU A 156 -15.43 -4.88 -10.37
CA LEU A 156 -15.62 -6.10 -11.17
C LEU A 156 -16.27 -7.25 -10.38
N MET A 157 -16.68 -6.99 -9.14
CA MET A 157 -17.50 -7.85 -8.30
C MET A 157 -18.97 -7.40 -8.23
N GLU A 158 -19.39 -6.41 -9.03
CA GLU A 158 -20.76 -5.86 -9.02
C GLU A 158 -21.85 -6.95 -9.11
N SER A 159 -21.66 -7.92 -9.99
CA SER A 159 -22.60 -9.04 -10.17
C SER A 159 -22.55 -10.10 -9.05
N TYR A 160 -21.63 -9.96 -8.10
CA TYR A 160 -21.39 -10.86 -6.97
C TYR A 160 -21.21 -10.05 -5.67
N PRO A 161 -22.23 -9.32 -5.22
CA PRO A 161 -22.12 -8.38 -4.11
C PRO A 161 -21.70 -9.04 -2.79
N GLU A 162 -21.96 -10.33 -2.58
CA GLU A 162 -21.49 -11.07 -1.41
C GLU A 162 -19.96 -11.18 -1.36
N ALA A 163 -19.29 -11.30 -2.51
CA ALA A 163 -17.83 -11.31 -2.58
C ALA A 163 -17.23 -9.93 -2.29
N MET A 164 -17.86 -8.88 -2.84
CA MET A 164 -17.52 -7.48 -2.54
C MET A 164 -17.69 -7.17 -1.05
N ARG A 165 -18.81 -7.64 -0.46
CA ARG A 165 -19.10 -7.52 0.97
C ARG A 165 -18.07 -8.26 1.82
N ALA A 166 -17.72 -9.49 1.45
CA ALA A 166 -16.70 -10.25 2.16
C ALA A 166 -15.34 -9.55 2.15
N GLN A 167 -14.92 -8.98 1.02
CA GLN A 167 -13.67 -8.19 0.92
C GLN A 167 -13.63 -7.04 1.94
N ILE A 168 -14.71 -6.26 2.06
CA ILE A 168 -14.78 -5.11 2.98
C ILE A 168 -14.83 -5.56 4.44
N PHE A 169 -15.72 -6.52 4.77
CA PHE A 169 -15.91 -6.95 6.15
C PHE A 169 -14.68 -7.69 6.71
N ILE A 170 -14.04 -8.54 5.91
CA ILE A 170 -12.82 -9.25 6.32
C ILE A 170 -11.66 -8.26 6.47
N GLY A 171 -11.54 -7.27 5.58
CA GLY A 171 -10.55 -6.21 5.72
C GLY A 171 -10.74 -5.36 6.98
N ARG A 172 -11.99 -5.04 7.34
CA ARG A 172 -12.33 -4.36 8.60
C ARG A 172 -11.97 -5.21 9.83
N ASP A 173 -12.41 -6.46 9.85
CA ASP A 173 -12.17 -7.34 10.99
C ASP A 173 -10.66 -7.55 11.21
N TYR A 174 -9.90 -7.74 10.12
CA TYR A 174 -8.45 -7.91 10.23
C TYR A 174 -7.72 -6.62 10.63
N HIS A 175 -8.22 -5.44 10.22
CA HIS A 175 -7.72 -4.17 10.75
C HIS A 175 -7.90 -4.11 12.27
N ARG A 176 -9.07 -4.50 12.80
CA ARG A 176 -9.31 -4.58 14.25
C ARG A 176 -8.35 -5.57 14.94
N GLU A 177 -8.07 -6.71 14.31
CA GLU A 177 -7.08 -7.68 14.81
C GLU A 177 -5.64 -7.15 14.81
N CYS A 178 -5.32 -6.16 13.97
CA CYS A 178 -3.98 -5.55 13.88
C CYS A 178 -3.81 -4.36 14.83
N PHE A 179 -4.82 -3.49 14.91
CA PHE A 179 -4.70 -2.19 15.57
C PHE A 179 -5.56 -2.05 16.84
N GLY A 180 -6.42 -3.04 17.13
CA GLY A 180 -7.27 -3.06 18.32
C GLY A 180 -8.49 -2.14 18.26
N VAL A 181 -8.69 -1.43 17.17
CA VAL A 181 -9.80 -0.49 16.94
C VAL A 181 -10.46 -0.74 15.59
N ASP A 182 -11.70 -0.30 15.44
CA ASP A 182 -12.35 -0.32 14.13
C ASP A 182 -11.81 0.78 13.21
N PRO A 183 -11.57 0.49 11.92
CA PRO A 183 -11.19 1.53 10.97
C PRO A 183 -12.36 2.48 10.73
N VAL A 184 -12.09 3.78 10.78
CA VAL A 184 -13.09 4.83 10.49
C VAL A 184 -13.17 5.09 8.99
N GLY A 185 -12.04 5.08 8.29
CA GLY A 185 -11.94 5.23 6.84
C GLY A 185 -11.57 3.93 6.11
N ILE A 186 -11.72 3.94 4.79
CA ILE A 186 -11.22 2.89 3.91
C ILE A 186 -10.58 3.48 2.65
N TRP A 187 -9.45 2.92 2.25
CA TRP A 187 -8.97 3.03 0.88
C TRP A 187 -9.63 1.95 0.03
N LEU A 188 -10.46 2.36 -0.93
CA LEU A 188 -10.98 1.41 -1.92
C LEU A 188 -9.84 1.00 -2.84
N PRO A 189 -9.64 -0.31 -3.13
CA PRO A 189 -8.61 -0.75 -4.07
C PRO A 189 -8.68 0.06 -5.35
N GLU A 190 -7.58 0.75 -5.64
CA GLU A 190 -7.43 1.58 -6.84
C GLU A 190 -8.40 2.76 -6.95
N CYS A 191 -8.91 3.24 -5.81
CA CYS A 191 -10.07 4.14 -5.74
C CYS A 191 -11.26 3.64 -6.58
N GLY A 192 -11.35 2.32 -6.79
CA GLY A 192 -12.34 1.65 -7.62
C GLY A 192 -13.72 1.73 -6.99
N TYR A 193 -14.57 2.61 -7.52
CA TYR A 193 -15.90 2.86 -7.01
C TYR A 193 -16.98 2.62 -8.06
N ILE A 194 -18.08 1.98 -7.65
CA ILE A 194 -19.35 1.95 -8.35
C ILE A 194 -20.48 2.20 -7.34
N PRO A 195 -21.63 2.75 -7.77
CA PRO A 195 -22.81 2.86 -6.92
C PRO A 195 -23.15 1.52 -6.24
N GLY A 196 -23.42 1.55 -4.94
CA GLY A 196 -23.72 0.35 -4.14
C GLY A 196 -22.58 -0.08 -3.23
N ILE A 197 -21.32 0.25 -3.54
CA ILE A 197 -20.19 0.02 -2.60
C ILE A 197 -20.43 0.78 -1.30
N ASP A 198 -20.94 2.01 -1.37
CA ASP A 198 -21.21 2.87 -0.23
C ASP A 198 -22.24 2.28 0.76
N GLN A 199 -23.19 1.46 0.28
CA GLN A 199 -24.09 0.71 1.16
C GLN A 199 -23.34 -0.37 1.95
N VAL A 200 -22.43 -1.10 1.29
CA VAL A 200 -21.59 -2.09 1.96
C VAL A 200 -20.66 -1.43 2.98
N LEU A 201 -20.12 -0.25 2.65
CA LEU A 201 -19.31 0.55 3.58
C LEU A 201 -20.14 0.98 4.80
N LYS A 202 -21.37 1.43 4.60
CA LYS A 202 -22.30 1.76 5.69
C LYS A 202 -22.58 0.55 6.59
N GLU A 203 -22.87 -0.62 6.01
CA GLU A 203 -23.08 -1.87 6.77
C GLU A 203 -21.83 -2.24 7.59
N ALA A 204 -20.64 -2.00 7.03
CA ALA A 204 -19.37 -2.26 7.70
C ALA A 204 -19.02 -1.20 8.76
N ASN A 205 -19.83 -0.16 8.93
CA ASN A 205 -19.59 1.01 9.80
C ASN A 205 -18.37 1.86 9.39
N ILE A 206 -18.02 1.83 8.09
CA ILE A 206 -16.99 2.72 7.52
C ILE A 206 -17.62 4.08 7.26
N ARG A 207 -16.93 5.14 7.70
CA ARG A 207 -17.44 6.51 7.72
C ARG A 207 -16.99 7.34 6.54
N TRP A 208 -15.88 7.01 5.91
CA TRP A 208 -15.43 7.73 4.72
C TRP A 208 -14.49 6.91 3.82
N PHE A 209 -14.38 7.32 2.56
CA PHE A 209 -13.50 6.73 1.56
C PHE A 209 -13.02 7.77 0.54
N VAL A 210 -12.09 7.35 -0.33
CA VAL A 210 -11.52 8.19 -1.39
C VAL A 210 -11.90 7.66 -2.77
N VAL A 211 -12.21 8.58 -3.70
CA VAL A 211 -12.41 8.31 -5.13
C VAL A 211 -11.48 9.19 -5.98
N ASP A 212 -11.37 8.87 -7.27
CA ASP A 212 -10.72 9.79 -8.20
C ASP A 212 -11.55 11.07 -8.39
N ALA A 213 -10.87 12.17 -8.75
CA ALA A 213 -11.47 13.47 -8.98
C ALA A 213 -12.71 13.41 -9.90
N HIS A 214 -12.67 12.65 -10.99
CA HIS A 214 -13.81 12.59 -11.92
C HIS A 214 -15.01 11.84 -11.35
N GLY A 215 -14.78 10.85 -10.46
CA GLY A 215 -15.86 10.12 -9.78
C GLY A 215 -16.73 11.05 -8.95
N LEU A 216 -16.12 12.02 -8.28
CA LEU A 216 -16.86 13.03 -7.54
C LEU A 216 -17.41 14.14 -8.44
N MET A 217 -16.60 14.67 -9.37
CA MET A 217 -16.98 15.78 -10.25
C MET A 217 -18.17 15.47 -11.16
N TYR A 218 -18.35 14.21 -11.54
CA TYR A 218 -19.50 13.73 -12.31
C TYR A 218 -20.61 13.14 -11.43
N GLY A 219 -20.55 13.31 -10.10
CA GLY A 219 -21.60 12.86 -9.20
C GLY A 219 -22.91 13.65 -9.34
N GLU A 220 -24.01 13.07 -8.84
CA GLU A 220 -25.35 13.64 -8.90
C GLU A 220 -25.98 13.81 -7.49
N PRO A 221 -26.48 15.01 -7.13
CA PRO A 221 -26.34 16.27 -7.84
C PRO A 221 -24.88 16.73 -7.93
N ARG A 222 -24.58 17.65 -8.85
CA ARG A 222 -23.22 18.14 -9.08
C ARG A 222 -22.59 18.66 -7.76
N PRO A 223 -21.34 18.28 -7.43
CA PRO A 223 -20.67 18.75 -6.22
C PRO A 223 -20.48 20.27 -6.25
N ARG A 224 -21.08 20.98 -5.29
CA ARG A 224 -21.12 22.46 -5.27
C ARG A 224 -19.73 23.08 -5.12
N PHE A 225 -18.83 22.43 -4.42
CA PHE A 225 -17.48 22.91 -4.11
C PHE A 225 -16.39 22.05 -4.77
N ALA A 226 -16.75 21.38 -5.89
CA ALA A 226 -15.86 20.50 -6.64
C ALA A 226 -15.19 19.45 -5.72
N ILE A 227 -13.90 19.16 -5.93
CA ILE A 227 -13.13 18.17 -5.15
C ILE A 227 -12.59 18.70 -3.82
N PHE A 228 -12.80 19.99 -3.50
CA PHE A 228 -12.18 20.68 -2.37
C PHE A 228 -13.05 20.68 -1.11
N SER A 229 -14.09 19.85 -1.09
CA SER A 229 -14.96 19.54 0.03
C SER A 229 -15.29 18.05 -0.05
N PRO A 230 -15.44 17.34 1.08
CA PRO A 230 -16.10 16.05 1.06
C PRO A 230 -17.61 16.22 0.89
N TYR A 231 -18.26 15.09 0.59
CA TYR A 231 -19.71 14.99 0.44
C TYR A 231 -20.17 13.71 1.12
N TYR A 232 -21.41 13.66 1.61
CA TYR A 232 -21.99 12.39 2.04
C TYR A 232 -22.57 11.66 0.83
N THR A 233 -22.33 10.35 0.73
CA THR A 233 -23.11 9.55 -0.21
C THR A 233 -24.56 9.42 0.25
N VAL A 234 -25.45 8.98 -0.64
CA VAL A 234 -26.84 8.71 -0.28
C VAL A 234 -26.94 7.64 0.82
N ALA A 235 -26.01 6.67 0.84
CA ALA A 235 -25.94 5.67 1.90
C ALA A 235 -25.51 6.28 3.25
N GLY A 236 -24.61 7.25 3.25
CA GLY A 236 -24.17 7.99 4.44
C GLY A 236 -22.65 8.17 4.61
N PRO A 237 -21.76 7.24 4.18
CA PRO A 237 -20.31 7.48 4.27
C PRO A 237 -19.89 8.73 3.50
N ALA A 238 -18.88 9.45 3.99
CA ALA A 238 -18.33 10.60 3.30
C ALA A 238 -17.39 10.16 2.16
N VAL A 239 -17.40 10.89 1.06
CA VAL A 239 -16.51 10.68 -0.07
C VAL A 239 -15.59 11.89 -0.22
N PHE A 240 -14.29 11.61 -0.29
CA PHE A 240 -13.27 12.58 -0.65
C PHE A 240 -12.77 12.29 -2.06
N ALA A 241 -12.33 13.33 -2.76
CA ALA A 241 -11.67 13.19 -4.05
C ALA A 241 -10.19 13.53 -3.93
N ARG A 242 -9.36 12.78 -4.66
CA ARG A 242 -7.95 13.09 -4.83
C ARG A 242 -7.75 14.43 -5.55
N ASP A 243 -6.82 15.23 -5.04
CA ASP A 243 -6.33 16.41 -5.74
C ASP A 243 -5.37 16.04 -6.89
N ARG A 244 -5.67 16.55 -8.08
CA ARG A 244 -4.91 16.26 -9.32
C ARG A 244 -3.59 17.03 -9.37
N GLU A 245 -3.53 18.20 -8.76
CA GLU A 245 -2.37 19.09 -8.84
C GLU A 245 -1.18 18.53 -8.05
N SER A 246 -1.41 18.15 -6.78
CA SER A 246 -0.43 17.48 -5.93
C SER A 246 0.01 16.14 -6.50
N SER A 247 -0.93 15.39 -7.08
CA SER A 247 -0.63 14.13 -7.75
C SER A 247 0.36 14.34 -8.89
N ARG A 248 0.14 15.32 -9.76
CA ARG A 248 1.06 15.62 -10.89
C ARG A 248 2.47 16.00 -10.42
N GLN A 249 2.58 16.81 -9.36
CA GLN A 249 3.88 17.29 -8.83
C GLN A 249 4.77 16.18 -8.26
N VAL A 250 4.17 15.09 -7.79
CA VAL A 250 4.91 14.00 -7.13
C VAL A 250 4.99 12.76 -8.03
N TRP A 251 3.90 12.37 -8.71
CA TRP A 251 3.82 11.13 -9.49
C TRP A 251 4.29 11.23 -10.94
N SER A 252 4.46 12.43 -11.50
CA SER A 252 4.85 12.55 -12.90
C SER A 252 6.28 12.08 -13.12
N SER A 253 6.48 11.05 -13.94
CA SER A 253 7.84 10.60 -14.33
C SER A 253 8.61 11.62 -15.17
N ARG A 254 7.93 12.65 -15.71
CA ARG A 254 8.53 13.71 -16.52
C ARG A 254 8.69 15.05 -15.81
N GLU A 255 7.80 15.33 -14.86
CA GLU A 255 7.69 16.66 -14.22
C GLU A 255 7.67 16.57 -12.69
N GLY A 256 7.65 15.37 -12.14
CA GLY A 256 7.56 15.15 -10.71
C GLY A 256 8.92 15.20 -10.05
N TYR A 257 8.92 15.54 -8.77
CA TYR A 257 10.15 15.63 -7.96
C TYR A 257 11.04 14.38 -8.04
N PRO A 258 10.53 13.12 -8.01
CA PRO A 258 11.37 11.93 -8.03
C PRO A 258 12.32 11.81 -9.23
N GLY A 259 12.05 12.52 -10.33
CA GLY A 259 12.88 12.51 -11.53
C GLY A 259 14.12 13.41 -11.49
N ASP A 260 14.38 14.11 -10.37
CA ASP A 260 15.48 15.06 -10.28
C ASP A 260 16.85 14.42 -10.52
N PRO A 261 17.73 15.03 -11.34
CA PRO A 261 19.09 14.54 -11.58
C PRO A 261 19.93 14.28 -10.32
N ALA A 262 19.63 14.93 -9.19
CA ALA A 262 20.34 14.76 -7.92
C ALA A 262 19.93 13.51 -7.13
N TYR A 263 18.73 12.96 -7.35
CA TYR A 263 18.22 11.82 -6.58
C TYR A 263 18.83 10.49 -7.00
N ARG A 264 18.80 9.52 -6.06
CA ARG A 264 19.30 8.15 -6.27
C ARG A 264 18.60 7.50 -7.47
N ASP A 265 19.37 6.92 -8.37
CA ASP A 265 18.83 6.15 -9.49
C ASP A 265 18.35 4.78 -9.01
N PHE A 266 17.08 4.47 -9.28
CA PHE A 266 16.47 3.22 -8.86
C PHE A 266 16.99 1.99 -9.63
N TYR A 267 17.37 2.16 -10.90
CA TYR A 267 17.66 1.04 -11.80
C TYR A 267 19.15 0.64 -11.80
N ARG A 268 20.04 1.48 -11.27
CA ARG A 268 21.48 1.21 -11.14
C ARG A 268 21.85 0.63 -9.76
N ASP A 269 21.76 -0.68 -9.66
CA ASP A 269 22.05 -1.47 -8.46
C ASP A 269 23.28 -2.38 -8.68
N ILE A 270 24.11 -2.56 -7.65
CA ILE A 270 25.30 -3.42 -7.75
C ILE A 270 24.97 -4.89 -8.08
N GLY A 271 23.75 -5.36 -7.77
CA GLY A 271 23.26 -6.67 -8.17
C GLY A 271 23.08 -6.84 -9.68
N LYS A 272 22.99 -5.73 -10.42
CA LYS A 272 22.97 -5.70 -11.89
C LYS A 272 24.34 -5.34 -12.48
N ASP A 273 25.20 -4.66 -11.73
CA ASP A 273 26.47 -4.14 -12.24
C ASP A 273 27.68 -5.05 -11.95
N LEU A 274 27.73 -5.70 -10.78
CA LEU A 274 28.89 -6.48 -10.35
C LEU A 274 28.87 -7.93 -10.89
N PRO A 275 30.02 -8.64 -10.92
CA PRO A 275 30.08 -10.05 -11.29
C PRO A 275 29.29 -10.94 -10.34
N GLU A 276 28.66 -11.99 -10.87
CA GLU A 276 27.86 -12.94 -10.07
C GLU A 276 28.70 -13.65 -9.00
N GLU A 277 29.93 -14.06 -9.34
CA GLU A 277 30.88 -14.66 -8.39
C GLU A 277 31.13 -13.80 -7.14
N TYR A 278 31.07 -12.46 -7.29
CA TYR A 278 31.20 -11.55 -6.16
C TYR A 278 29.92 -11.54 -5.31
N LEU A 279 28.75 -11.45 -5.95
CA LEU A 279 27.46 -11.46 -5.28
C LEU A 279 27.19 -12.79 -4.54
N HIS A 280 27.70 -13.91 -5.06
CA HIS A 280 27.56 -15.24 -4.46
C HIS A 280 28.32 -15.44 -3.14
N ARG A 281 29.13 -14.46 -2.73
CA ARG A 281 29.70 -14.44 -1.37
C ARG A 281 28.64 -14.23 -0.29
N VAL A 282 27.49 -13.63 -0.64
CA VAL A 282 26.42 -13.27 0.30
C VAL A 282 25.06 -13.83 -0.12
N TYR A 283 24.78 -13.87 -1.43
CA TYR A 283 23.53 -14.41 -1.97
C TYR A 283 23.72 -15.85 -2.47
N PRO A 284 22.70 -16.71 -2.34
CA PRO A 284 22.79 -18.02 -2.96
C PRO A 284 22.86 -17.92 -4.48
N GLU A 285 23.40 -18.97 -5.10
CA GLU A 285 23.34 -19.16 -6.55
C GLU A 285 21.89 -19.34 -6.99
N VAL A 286 21.34 -18.28 -7.57
CA VAL A 286 20.01 -18.28 -8.20
C VAL A 286 20.20 -17.95 -9.68
N GLY A 287 19.40 -18.55 -10.55
CA GLY A 287 19.51 -18.40 -12.01
C GLY A 287 19.15 -17.02 -12.56
N HIS A 288 19.04 -15.98 -11.71
CA HIS A 288 18.67 -14.62 -12.11
C HIS A 288 19.28 -13.56 -11.19
N ARG A 289 19.61 -12.40 -11.76
CA ARG A 289 20.13 -11.24 -11.01
C ARG A 289 19.00 -10.54 -10.25
N ARG A 290 19.25 -10.15 -8.99
CA ARG A 290 18.32 -9.42 -8.12
C ARG A 290 18.85 -8.03 -7.76
N PHE A 291 17.98 -7.15 -7.26
CA PHE A 291 18.43 -5.92 -6.61
C PHE A 291 18.96 -6.23 -5.21
N THR A 292 19.97 -5.48 -4.80
CA THR A 292 20.63 -5.62 -3.49
C THR A 292 20.26 -4.49 -2.53
N GLY A 293 19.65 -3.42 -3.05
CA GLY A 293 19.37 -2.19 -2.31
C GLY A 293 20.56 -1.21 -2.27
N ILE A 294 21.75 -1.64 -2.73
CA ILE A 294 22.95 -0.80 -2.79
C ILE A 294 23.06 -0.21 -4.20
N LYS A 295 22.73 1.09 -4.31
CA LYS A 295 22.63 1.84 -5.57
C LYS A 295 23.50 3.08 -5.51
N TYR A 296 24.61 3.10 -6.24
CA TYR A 296 25.62 4.18 -6.11
C TYR A 296 25.43 5.36 -7.04
N HIS A 297 24.45 5.31 -7.93
CA HIS A 297 24.31 6.30 -8.98
C HIS A 297 23.12 7.23 -8.71
N ARG A 298 23.18 8.43 -9.28
CA ARG A 298 22.05 9.37 -9.34
C ARG A 298 21.42 9.39 -10.72
N ILE A 299 20.19 9.88 -10.83
CA ILE A 299 19.42 9.92 -12.09
C ILE A 299 20.19 10.64 -13.21
N THR A 300 20.96 11.68 -12.88
CA THR A 300 21.88 12.41 -13.79
C THR A 300 21.23 13.21 -14.93
N GLY A 301 20.18 12.68 -15.56
CA GLY A 301 19.56 13.25 -16.76
C GLY A 301 20.10 12.70 -18.08
N SER A 302 20.98 11.70 -18.03
CA SER A 302 21.59 11.02 -19.19
C SER A 302 21.66 9.50 -19.01
N GLU A 303 22.03 8.78 -20.07
CA GLU A 303 22.30 7.33 -20.02
C GLU A 303 23.54 7.01 -19.17
N HIS A 304 24.59 7.82 -19.28
CA HIS A 304 25.73 7.76 -18.38
C HIS A 304 25.34 8.37 -17.04
N LYS A 305 25.34 7.54 -15.99
CA LYS A 305 24.95 7.92 -14.64
C LYS A 305 26.18 8.27 -13.81
N ASP A 306 26.13 9.41 -13.14
CA ASP A 306 27.16 9.82 -12.20
C ASP A 306 26.93 9.20 -10.82
N LEU A 307 27.97 9.23 -9.98
CA LEU A 307 27.87 8.81 -8.59
C LEU A 307 26.92 9.71 -7.80
N TYR A 308 26.16 9.08 -6.92
CA TYR A 308 25.23 9.71 -6.01
C TYR A 308 25.96 10.65 -5.04
N ARG A 309 25.33 11.80 -4.74
CA ARG A 309 25.83 12.79 -3.79
C ARG A 309 24.70 13.18 -2.85
N ARG A 310 24.77 12.67 -1.62
CA ARG A 310 23.70 12.86 -0.64
C ARG A 310 23.39 14.33 -0.36
N ASP A 311 24.40 15.20 -0.27
CA ASP A 311 24.18 16.62 0.00
C ASP A 311 23.39 17.32 -1.11
N TRP A 312 23.59 16.91 -2.37
CA TRP A 312 22.82 17.44 -3.51
C TRP A 312 21.38 16.96 -3.44
N ALA A 313 21.18 15.68 -3.16
CA ALA A 313 19.86 15.09 -3.00
C ALA A 313 19.09 15.74 -1.84
N MET A 314 19.76 16.03 -0.72
CA MET A 314 19.15 16.75 0.40
C MET A 314 18.79 18.20 0.05
N GLY A 315 19.65 18.90 -0.70
CA GLY A 315 19.34 20.24 -1.20
C GLY A 315 18.14 20.25 -2.14
N ALA A 316 18.04 19.25 -3.03
CA ALA A 316 16.88 19.06 -3.90
C ALA A 316 15.62 18.76 -3.09
N ALA A 317 15.70 17.89 -2.07
CA ALA A 317 14.56 17.54 -1.22
C ALA A 317 14.01 18.75 -0.45
N ASP A 318 14.89 19.60 0.09
CA ASP A 318 14.49 20.84 0.78
C ASP A 318 13.81 21.84 -0.16
N SER A 319 14.41 22.06 -1.35
CA SER A 319 13.83 22.90 -2.40
C SER A 319 12.45 22.39 -2.84
N HIS A 320 12.32 21.08 -3.09
CA HIS A 320 11.06 20.47 -3.51
C HIS A 320 10.01 20.51 -2.41
N ALA A 321 10.38 20.28 -1.15
CA ALA A 321 9.46 20.39 -0.02
C ALA A 321 8.92 21.82 0.12
N GLY A 322 9.79 22.83 -0.01
CA GLY A 322 9.38 24.24 -0.03
C GLY A 322 8.43 24.56 -1.19
N HIS A 323 8.75 24.10 -2.40
CA HIS A 323 7.90 24.29 -3.57
C HIS A 323 6.54 23.60 -3.45
N PHE A 324 6.49 22.36 -2.91
CA PHE A 324 5.23 21.65 -2.65
C PHE A 324 4.35 22.42 -1.67
N VAL A 325 4.91 22.84 -0.52
CA VAL A 325 4.17 23.61 0.49
C VAL A 325 3.68 24.95 -0.09
N GLN A 326 4.54 25.69 -0.80
CA GLN A 326 4.14 26.95 -1.43
C GLN A 326 3.02 26.75 -2.45
N SER A 327 3.09 25.69 -3.27
CA SER A 327 2.02 25.35 -4.22
C SER A 327 0.68 25.09 -3.51
N ARG A 328 0.71 24.44 -2.34
CA ARG A 328 -0.51 24.22 -1.51
C ARG A 328 -1.00 25.52 -0.87
N VAL A 329 -0.10 26.41 -0.46
CA VAL A 329 -0.46 27.75 0.03
C VAL A 329 -1.18 28.54 -1.05
N ASP A 330 -0.65 28.58 -2.27
CA ASP A 330 -1.23 29.31 -3.39
C ASP A 330 -2.60 28.72 -3.78
N GLN A 331 -2.69 27.39 -3.87
CA GLN A 331 -3.95 26.68 -4.12
C GLN A 331 -4.99 27.00 -3.02
N MET A 332 -4.59 26.94 -1.75
CA MET A 332 -5.47 27.21 -0.61
C MET A 332 -5.98 28.66 -0.60
N ASN A 333 -5.11 29.63 -0.85
CA ASN A 333 -5.47 31.04 -0.90
C ASN A 333 -6.46 31.32 -2.04
N HIS A 334 -6.25 30.71 -3.21
CA HIS A 334 -7.19 30.79 -4.31
C HIS A 334 -8.56 30.19 -3.94
N LEU A 335 -8.57 28.97 -3.40
CA LEU A 335 -9.82 28.29 -3.00
C LEU A 335 -10.60 29.09 -1.97
N ARG A 336 -9.94 29.63 -0.94
CA ARG A 336 -10.59 30.47 0.08
C ARG A 336 -11.16 31.77 -0.47
N SER A 337 -10.62 32.29 -1.58
CA SER A 337 -11.15 33.50 -2.22
C SER A 337 -12.48 33.26 -2.97
N ILE A 338 -12.77 32.00 -3.33
CA ILE A 338 -13.94 31.64 -4.17
C ILE A 338 -14.93 30.71 -3.47
N LEU A 339 -14.50 29.93 -2.47
CA LEU A 339 -15.34 28.97 -1.75
C LEU A 339 -15.86 29.58 -0.44
N PRO A 340 -17.17 29.43 -0.14
CA PRO A 340 -17.76 29.91 1.11
C PRO A 340 -17.60 28.91 2.27
N VAL A 341 -16.79 27.86 2.10
CA VAL A 341 -16.54 26.79 3.07
C VAL A 341 -15.04 26.63 3.27
N ASP A 342 -14.63 26.03 4.38
CA ASP A 342 -13.23 25.71 4.63
C ASP A 342 -12.80 24.57 3.72
N PRO A 343 -11.93 24.82 2.72
CA PRO A 343 -11.56 23.80 1.74
C PRO A 343 -10.62 22.76 2.34
N ILE A 344 -10.67 21.55 1.80
CA ILE A 344 -9.70 20.49 2.07
C ILE A 344 -9.08 19.97 0.78
N ILE A 345 -7.76 19.86 0.77
CA ILE A 345 -6.98 19.25 -0.31
C ILE A 345 -6.54 17.87 0.17
N LEU A 346 -7.01 16.80 -0.47
CA LEU A 346 -6.58 15.43 -0.18
C LEU A 346 -5.53 14.98 -1.20
N SER A 347 -4.31 14.70 -0.72
CA SER A 347 -3.16 14.30 -1.53
C SER A 347 -2.73 12.88 -1.16
N PRO A 348 -3.22 11.86 -1.89
CA PRO A 348 -2.90 10.47 -1.67
C PRO A 348 -1.71 10.03 -2.55
N PHE A 349 -0.84 9.22 -1.99
CA PHE A 349 0.34 8.68 -2.65
C PHE A 349 0.56 7.23 -2.22
N ASP A 350 1.16 6.39 -3.06
CA ASP A 350 1.63 5.09 -2.60
C ASP A 350 2.74 5.28 -1.57
N ALA A 351 2.73 4.50 -0.49
CA ALA A 351 3.72 4.65 0.58
C ALA A 351 5.11 4.28 0.07
N GLU A 352 5.22 3.24 -0.76
CA GLU A 352 6.46 2.74 -1.36
C GLU A 352 7.09 3.76 -2.33
N LEU A 353 6.35 4.81 -2.72
CA LEU A 353 6.98 5.95 -3.38
C LEU A 353 8.06 6.57 -2.49
N PHE A 354 7.78 6.72 -1.19
CA PHE A 354 8.67 7.40 -0.25
C PHE A 354 9.70 6.44 0.33
N GLY A 355 10.78 6.25 -0.41
CA GLY A 355 12.00 5.59 0.00
C GLY A 355 12.40 4.45 -0.92
N HIS A 356 11.44 3.66 -1.41
CA HIS A 356 11.75 2.60 -2.37
C HIS A 356 11.94 3.16 -3.79
N TRP A 357 10.88 3.68 -4.41
CA TRP A 357 10.96 4.27 -5.75
C TRP A 357 11.71 5.62 -5.76
N TRP A 358 11.46 6.46 -4.76
CA TRP A 358 12.15 7.72 -4.55
C TRP A 358 12.87 7.69 -3.21
N TYR A 359 14.20 7.50 -3.25
CA TYR A 359 15.00 7.20 -2.06
C TYR A 359 14.93 8.26 -0.97
N GLU A 360 14.91 9.52 -1.36
CA GLU A 360 14.86 10.68 -0.46
C GLU A 360 13.43 11.06 -0.06
N GLY A 361 12.43 10.27 -0.47
CA GLY A 361 11.03 10.53 -0.16
C GLY A 361 10.72 10.66 1.35
N PRO A 362 11.27 9.82 2.26
CA PRO A 362 11.06 9.98 3.69
C PRO A 362 11.60 11.33 4.20
N GLU A 363 12.78 11.74 3.75
CA GLU A 363 13.38 13.04 4.08
C GLU A 363 12.58 14.21 3.50
N PHE A 364 12.10 14.10 2.26
CA PHE A 364 11.17 15.07 1.70
C PHE A 364 9.90 15.19 2.54
N LEU A 365 9.33 14.07 3.00
CA LEU A 365 8.12 14.09 3.83
C LEU A 365 8.37 14.74 5.20
N ASP A 366 9.51 14.47 5.86
CA ASP A 366 9.93 15.17 7.08
C ASP A 366 9.96 16.69 6.86
N LEU A 367 10.57 17.13 5.75
CA LEU A 367 10.68 18.55 5.39
C LEU A 367 9.32 19.16 5.06
N VAL A 368 8.47 18.49 4.27
CA VAL A 368 7.11 18.96 3.96
C VAL A 368 6.29 19.15 5.22
N LEU A 369 6.31 18.18 6.15
CA LEU A 369 5.52 18.25 7.38
C LEU A 369 5.99 19.39 8.29
N ARG A 370 7.31 19.63 8.40
CA ARG A 370 7.86 20.76 9.18
C ARG A 370 7.52 22.11 8.56
N LYS A 371 7.77 22.28 7.26
CA LYS A 371 7.48 23.52 6.54
C LYS A 371 5.99 23.83 6.51
N ALA A 372 5.14 22.82 6.35
CA ALA A 372 3.69 22.96 6.42
C ALA A 372 3.22 23.45 7.80
N VAL A 373 3.93 23.12 8.88
CA VAL A 373 3.56 23.57 10.23
C VAL A 373 4.10 24.97 10.55
N TYR A 374 5.34 25.29 10.16
CA TYR A 374 6.03 26.49 10.65
C TYR A 374 6.20 27.63 9.64
N ASP A 375 6.22 27.33 8.34
CA ASP A 375 6.61 28.32 7.33
C ASP A 375 5.40 29.01 6.68
N GLN A 376 4.18 28.63 7.06
CA GLN A 376 2.94 29.13 6.47
C GLN A 376 1.75 29.14 7.45
N GLN A 377 0.67 29.86 7.11
CA GLN A 377 -0.57 29.95 7.90
C GLN A 377 -1.86 29.80 7.06
N ALA A 378 -1.75 29.45 5.79
CA ALA A 378 -2.87 29.30 4.87
C ALA A 378 -3.72 28.05 5.17
N PHE A 379 -3.09 26.95 5.61
CA PHE A 379 -3.75 25.69 5.93
C PHE A 379 -3.19 25.01 7.19
N THR A 380 -3.93 24.03 7.71
CA THR A 380 -3.45 23.09 8.73
C THR A 380 -3.37 21.67 8.18
N LEU A 381 -2.45 20.87 8.70
CA LEU A 381 -2.45 19.43 8.45
C LEU A 381 -3.59 18.79 9.25
N ALA A 382 -4.43 18.00 8.58
CA ALA A 382 -5.57 17.33 9.20
C ALA A 382 -5.75 15.93 8.61
N THR A 383 -6.36 15.02 9.39
CA THR A 383 -6.86 13.77 8.84
C THR A 383 -8.31 13.95 8.34
N PRO A 384 -8.78 13.12 7.39
CA PRO A 384 -10.16 13.18 6.93
C PRO A 384 -11.18 13.03 8.07
N SER A 385 -10.93 12.17 9.07
CA SER A 385 -11.82 12.03 10.22
C SER A 385 -11.88 13.30 11.08
N GLN A 386 -10.76 13.98 11.29
CA GLN A 386 -10.73 15.27 12.00
C GLN A 386 -11.53 16.33 11.25
N TYR A 387 -11.33 16.44 9.93
CA TYR A 387 -12.09 17.38 9.12
C TYR A 387 -13.60 17.11 9.21
N LEU A 388 -14.05 15.86 9.11
CA LEU A 388 -15.47 15.52 9.21
C LEU A 388 -16.07 15.80 10.60
N ALA A 389 -15.28 15.66 11.67
CA ALA A 389 -15.71 15.99 13.03
C ALA A 389 -15.98 17.49 13.19
N ASP A 390 -15.16 18.33 12.56
CA ASP A 390 -15.30 19.79 12.59
C ASP A 390 -16.38 20.30 11.61
N HIS A 391 -16.75 19.50 10.60
CA HIS A 391 -17.69 19.89 9.53
C HIS A 391 -18.86 18.88 9.40
N PRO A 392 -19.82 18.87 10.34
CA PRO A 392 -20.87 17.84 10.38
C PRO A 392 -21.95 17.97 9.30
N THR A 393 -21.99 19.08 8.55
CA THR A 393 -23.00 19.34 7.51
C THR A 393 -22.33 19.44 6.15
N LEU A 394 -22.58 18.46 5.29
CA LEU A 394 -22.04 18.37 3.94
C LEU A 394 -23.17 18.14 2.93
N GLN A 395 -22.95 18.52 1.67
CA GLN A 395 -23.88 18.18 0.60
C GLN A 395 -23.92 16.66 0.39
N ILE A 396 -25.11 16.15 0.06
CA ILE A 396 -25.29 14.76 -0.37
C ILE A 396 -25.04 14.67 -1.88
N VAL A 397 -24.21 13.72 -2.30
CA VAL A 397 -23.88 13.43 -3.71
C VAL A 397 -23.83 11.92 -3.91
N ALA A 398 -24.40 11.41 -5.00
CA ALA A 398 -24.14 10.07 -5.50
C ALA A 398 -22.91 10.12 -6.43
N PRO A 399 -21.74 9.58 -6.04
CA PRO A 399 -20.55 9.61 -6.90
C PRO A 399 -20.75 8.74 -8.15
N SER A 400 -20.04 9.11 -9.21
CA SER A 400 -19.98 8.34 -10.45
C SER A 400 -18.96 7.21 -10.37
N PRO A 401 -19.12 6.13 -11.17
CA PRO A 401 -18.11 5.11 -11.34
C PRO A 401 -16.74 5.70 -11.67
N SER A 402 -15.70 5.25 -10.97
CA SER A 402 -14.34 5.76 -11.16
C SER A 402 -13.28 4.81 -10.62
N SER A 403 -12.06 4.93 -11.14
CA SER A 403 -10.82 4.46 -10.51
C SER A 403 -9.77 5.57 -10.63
N TRP A 404 -8.69 5.44 -9.88
CA TRP A 404 -7.53 6.31 -10.05
C TRP A 404 -6.52 5.79 -11.09
N GLY A 405 -6.84 4.67 -11.76
CA GLY A 405 -6.00 4.01 -12.75
C GLY A 405 -5.98 4.69 -14.11
N ASN A 406 -5.32 4.07 -15.08
CA ASN A 406 -5.20 4.63 -16.43
C ASN A 406 -6.60 4.93 -17.03
N LYS A 407 -6.76 6.13 -17.58
CA LYS A 407 -8.02 6.70 -18.09
C LYS A 407 -9.18 6.80 -17.08
N GLY A 408 -8.95 6.54 -15.79
CA GLY A 408 -9.93 6.74 -14.73
C GLY A 408 -10.98 5.64 -14.57
N TYR A 409 -10.87 4.51 -15.28
CA TYR A 409 -11.86 3.42 -15.20
C TYR A 409 -11.15 2.06 -15.08
N TRP A 410 -11.65 1.03 -15.77
CA TRP A 410 -11.30 -0.36 -15.49
C TRP A 410 -10.21 -0.92 -16.40
N GLU A 411 -9.73 -0.18 -17.40
CA GLU A 411 -8.85 -0.70 -18.47
C GLU A 411 -7.53 -1.32 -18.00
N VAL A 412 -7.11 -1.04 -16.77
CA VAL A 412 -5.93 -1.69 -16.19
C VAL A 412 -6.27 -3.11 -15.74
N TRP A 413 -7.44 -3.32 -15.16
CA TRP A 413 -7.86 -4.61 -14.59
C TRP A 413 -8.75 -5.41 -15.54
N LEU A 414 -9.53 -4.77 -16.40
CA LEU A 414 -10.35 -5.40 -17.43
C LEU A 414 -9.82 -5.05 -18.82
N ASP A 415 -8.90 -5.87 -19.31
CA ASP A 415 -8.21 -5.74 -20.60
C ASP A 415 -8.15 -7.10 -21.33
N GLN A 416 -7.75 -7.11 -22.59
CA GLN A 416 -7.55 -8.34 -23.35
C GLN A 416 -6.56 -9.30 -22.66
N VAL A 417 -5.50 -8.80 -22.01
CA VAL A 417 -4.45 -9.65 -21.42
C VAL A 417 -4.83 -10.33 -20.11
N ASN A 418 -5.82 -9.80 -19.38
CA ASN A 418 -6.21 -10.28 -18.05
C ASN A 418 -7.70 -10.67 -17.96
N SER A 419 -8.54 -10.32 -18.93
CA SER A 419 -9.99 -10.62 -18.93
C SER A 419 -10.34 -12.10 -18.75
N TRP A 420 -9.43 -13.01 -19.13
CA TRP A 420 -9.59 -14.46 -18.98
C TRP A 420 -9.79 -14.90 -17.51
N ILE A 421 -9.34 -14.11 -16.52
CA ILE A 421 -9.46 -14.48 -15.11
C ILE A 421 -10.91 -14.38 -14.60
N TYR A 422 -11.69 -13.44 -15.11
CA TYR A 422 -12.98 -13.07 -14.50
C TYR A 422 -14.05 -14.16 -14.54
N PRO A 423 -14.23 -14.94 -15.63
CA PRO A 423 -15.15 -16.08 -15.61
C PRO A 423 -14.84 -17.07 -14.47
N HIS A 424 -13.57 -17.28 -14.16
CA HIS A 424 -13.14 -18.17 -13.08
C HIS A 424 -13.38 -17.54 -11.69
N LEU A 425 -13.02 -16.27 -11.50
CA LEU A 425 -13.28 -15.54 -10.25
C LEU A 425 -14.77 -15.49 -9.92
N HIS A 426 -15.59 -15.22 -10.93
CA HIS A 426 -17.05 -15.14 -10.84
C HIS A 426 -17.68 -16.50 -10.53
N ALA A 427 -17.22 -17.57 -11.17
CA ALA A 427 -17.67 -18.93 -10.86
C ALA A 427 -17.29 -19.33 -9.42
N ALA A 428 -16.08 -19.00 -8.97
CA ALA A 428 -15.62 -19.26 -7.61
C ALA A 428 -16.40 -18.45 -6.57
N ALA A 429 -16.67 -17.17 -6.83
CA ALA A 429 -17.51 -16.32 -5.98
C ALA A 429 -18.91 -16.91 -5.79
N ARG A 430 -19.56 -17.33 -6.88
CA ARG A 430 -20.89 -17.99 -6.82
C ARG A 430 -20.87 -19.24 -5.95
N ARG A 431 -19.90 -20.13 -6.18
CA ARG A 431 -19.74 -21.38 -5.42
C ARG A 431 -19.45 -21.10 -3.94
N MET A 432 -18.68 -20.07 -3.63
CA MET A 432 -18.40 -19.66 -2.27
C MET A 432 -19.66 -19.18 -1.56
N THR A 433 -20.44 -18.30 -2.20
CA THR A 433 -21.73 -17.82 -1.69
C THR A 433 -22.72 -18.95 -1.44
N GLU A 434 -22.90 -19.85 -2.41
CA GLU A 434 -23.78 -21.01 -2.28
C GLU A 434 -23.33 -21.94 -1.14
N SER A 435 -22.01 -22.17 -1.02
CA SER A 435 -21.44 -23.00 0.05
C SER A 435 -21.62 -22.36 1.42
N ALA A 436 -21.39 -21.05 1.53
CA ALA A 436 -21.55 -20.30 2.77
C ALA A 436 -23.01 -20.35 3.25
N ARG A 437 -23.98 -20.17 2.35
CA ARG A 437 -25.42 -20.32 2.66
C ARG A 437 -25.78 -21.73 3.08
N LYS A 438 -25.39 -22.72 2.27
CA LYS A 438 -25.71 -24.15 2.51
C LYS A 438 -25.17 -24.65 3.84
N TYR A 439 -23.96 -24.21 4.21
CA TYR A 439 -23.27 -24.68 5.41
C TYR A 439 -23.23 -23.66 6.55
N ALA A 440 -24.02 -22.57 6.49
CA ALA A 440 -24.01 -21.48 7.48
C ALA A 440 -24.07 -21.95 8.95
N ARG A 441 -24.82 -23.04 9.19
CA ARG A 441 -25.04 -23.66 10.50
C ARG A 441 -24.32 -25.01 10.67
N THR A 442 -23.30 -25.30 9.86
CA THR A 442 -22.52 -26.53 10.00
C THR A 442 -21.91 -26.61 11.40
N LYS A 443 -21.98 -27.80 12.02
CA LYS A 443 -21.28 -28.11 13.28
C LYS A 443 -19.98 -28.88 13.07
N SER A 444 -19.66 -29.20 11.80
CA SER A 444 -18.44 -29.94 11.46
C SER A 444 -17.26 -28.97 11.41
N LYS A 445 -16.33 -29.12 12.37
CA LYS A 445 -15.08 -28.32 12.44
C LYS A 445 -14.25 -28.43 11.16
N VAL A 446 -14.21 -29.61 10.54
CA VAL A 446 -13.48 -29.82 9.28
C VAL A 446 -14.11 -29.00 8.15
N ARG A 447 -15.44 -28.98 8.05
CA ARG A 447 -16.13 -28.16 7.04
C ARG A 447 -15.92 -26.66 7.29
N GLU A 448 -15.91 -26.21 8.55
CA GLU A 448 -15.60 -24.81 8.86
C GLU A 448 -14.20 -24.42 8.42
N ARG A 449 -13.20 -25.29 8.65
CA ARG A 449 -11.82 -25.07 8.16
C ARG A 449 -11.74 -25.04 6.64
N ILE A 450 -12.43 -25.95 5.94
CA ILE A 450 -12.48 -25.96 4.47
C ILE A 450 -13.11 -24.66 3.95
N LEU A 451 -14.24 -24.22 4.50
CA LEU A 451 -14.90 -22.97 4.09
C LEU A 451 -14.03 -21.73 4.37
N ALA A 452 -13.33 -21.71 5.51
CA ALA A 452 -12.36 -20.68 5.82
C ALA A 452 -11.23 -20.65 4.79
N GLN A 453 -10.65 -21.81 4.44
CA GLN A 453 -9.58 -21.88 3.46
C GLN A 453 -10.07 -21.54 2.05
N MET A 454 -11.26 -21.98 1.64
CA MET A 454 -11.88 -21.58 0.37
C MET A 454 -12.04 -20.06 0.29
N ALA A 455 -12.49 -19.42 1.38
CA ALA A 455 -12.59 -17.96 1.43
C ALA A 455 -11.22 -17.31 1.21
N ARG A 456 -10.15 -17.83 1.84
CA ARG A 456 -8.77 -17.33 1.61
C ARG A 456 -8.32 -17.49 0.17
N GLU A 457 -8.49 -18.67 -0.42
CA GLU A 457 -8.10 -18.91 -1.82
C GLU A 457 -8.85 -17.98 -2.78
N LEU A 458 -10.16 -17.77 -2.57
CA LEU A 458 -10.93 -16.85 -3.40
C LEU A 458 -10.46 -15.40 -3.23
N LEU A 459 -10.26 -14.94 -1.99
CA LEU A 459 -9.75 -13.59 -1.74
C LEU A 459 -8.38 -13.41 -2.40
N LEU A 460 -7.45 -14.35 -2.22
CA LEU A 460 -6.13 -14.30 -2.82
C LEU A 460 -6.19 -14.29 -4.35
N ALA A 461 -7.08 -15.08 -4.96
CA ALA A 461 -7.29 -15.05 -6.41
C ALA A 461 -7.86 -13.71 -6.91
N GLN A 462 -8.61 -12.99 -6.06
CA GLN A 462 -9.29 -11.74 -6.40
C GLN A 462 -8.42 -10.48 -6.31
N SER A 463 -7.18 -10.57 -5.83
CA SER A 463 -6.27 -9.41 -5.71
C SER A 463 -6.13 -8.69 -7.05
N SER A 464 -6.26 -7.35 -7.03
CA SER A 464 -6.15 -6.52 -8.23
C SER A 464 -4.73 -6.56 -8.82
N ASP A 465 -3.74 -6.85 -7.98
CA ASP A 465 -2.32 -6.90 -8.33
C ASP A 465 -2.06 -7.88 -9.47
N TRP A 466 -2.76 -9.02 -9.51
CA TRP A 466 -2.54 -10.01 -10.56
C TRP A 466 -2.92 -9.46 -11.94
N ALA A 467 -4.06 -8.80 -12.04
CA ALA A 467 -4.49 -8.18 -13.29
C ALA A 467 -3.60 -6.98 -13.67
N PHE A 468 -3.13 -6.22 -12.66
CA PHE A 468 -2.18 -5.11 -12.85
C PHE A 468 -0.83 -5.60 -13.40
N LEU A 469 -0.22 -6.61 -12.78
CA LEU A 469 1.08 -7.19 -13.19
C LEU A 469 0.99 -7.83 -14.58
N MET A 470 -0.14 -8.43 -14.94
CA MET A 470 -0.40 -8.91 -16.31
C MET A 470 -0.44 -7.75 -17.32
N LYS A 471 -1.04 -6.60 -16.94
CA LYS A 471 -1.18 -5.43 -17.81
C LYS A 471 0.14 -4.68 -18.01
N THR A 472 0.93 -4.53 -16.95
CA THR A 472 2.22 -3.81 -16.99
C THR A 472 3.37 -4.68 -17.49
N GLY A 473 3.26 -6.01 -17.38
CA GLY A 473 4.26 -6.96 -17.86
C GLY A 473 5.45 -7.16 -16.93
N THR A 474 5.43 -6.61 -15.71
CA THR A 474 6.57 -6.68 -14.78
C THR A 474 6.78 -8.07 -14.15
N ALA A 475 5.70 -8.82 -13.89
CA ALA A 475 5.74 -10.18 -13.34
C ALA A 475 4.57 -11.03 -13.85
N ARG A 476 4.35 -10.99 -15.17
CA ARG A 476 3.16 -11.58 -15.80
C ARG A 476 3.00 -13.07 -15.51
N GLU A 477 4.05 -13.86 -15.71
CA GLU A 477 4.00 -15.32 -15.52
C GLU A 477 3.69 -15.68 -14.07
N TYR A 478 4.29 -14.97 -13.13
CA TYR A 478 4.00 -15.11 -11.70
C TYR A 478 2.53 -14.80 -11.39
N ALA A 479 2.01 -13.67 -11.88
CA ALA A 479 0.61 -13.27 -11.69
C ALA A 479 -0.40 -14.29 -12.29
N GLU A 480 -0.13 -14.79 -13.50
CA GLU A 480 -0.95 -15.81 -14.13
C GLU A 480 -0.93 -17.11 -13.32
N LYS A 481 0.24 -17.52 -12.85
CA LYS A 481 0.41 -18.71 -12.00
C LYS A 481 -0.33 -18.55 -10.68
N ARG A 482 -0.19 -17.42 -9.98
CA ARG A 482 -0.88 -17.13 -8.71
C ARG A 482 -2.39 -17.25 -8.87
N THR A 483 -2.96 -16.63 -9.91
CA THR A 483 -4.41 -16.70 -10.17
C THR A 483 -4.88 -18.14 -10.41
N LYS A 484 -4.18 -18.88 -11.28
CA LYS A 484 -4.50 -20.28 -11.60
C LYS A 484 -4.42 -21.19 -10.37
N ASP A 485 -3.35 -21.04 -9.60
CA ASP A 485 -3.08 -21.85 -8.42
C ASP A 485 -4.16 -21.68 -7.34
N HIS A 486 -4.53 -20.44 -7.01
CA HIS A 486 -5.57 -20.16 -6.02
C HIS A 486 -6.95 -20.67 -6.48
N ILE A 487 -7.30 -20.50 -7.76
CA ILE A 487 -8.55 -21.02 -8.32
C ILE A 487 -8.58 -22.55 -8.31
N LEU A 488 -7.46 -23.20 -8.60
CA LEU A 488 -7.35 -24.66 -8.54
C LEU A 488 -7.55 -25.18 -7.11
N ARG A 489 -6.88 -24.57 -6.13
CA ARG A 489 -7.01 -24.95 -4.71
C ARG A 489 -8.42 -24.72 -4.20
N PHE A 490 -9.01 -23.55 -4.50
CA PHE A 490 -10.41 -23.26 -4.22
C PHE A 490 -11.32 -24.36 -4.76
N THR A 491 -11.15 -24.72 -6.03
CA THR A 491 -12.02 -25.69 -6.72
C THR A 491 -11.89 -27.09 -6.09
N ARG A 492 -10.67 -27.55 -5.80
CA ARG A 492 -10.45 -28.84 -5.13
C ARG A 492 -11.06 -28.86 -3.73
N LEU A 493 -10.88 -27.81 -2.95
CA LEU A 493 -11.49 -27.70 -1.61
C LEU A 493 -13.02 -27.71 -1.69
N TYR A 494 -13.59 -26.99 -2.66
CA TYR A 494 -15.04 -26.98 -2.92
C TYR A 494 -15.58 -28.37 -3.25
N GLU A 495 -14.89 -29.13 -4.10
CA GLU A 495 -15.30 -30.50 -4.47
C GLU A 495 -15.35 -31.44 -3.25
N THR A 496 -14.40 -31.30 -2.32
CA THR A 496 -14.35 -32.13 -1.11
C THR A 496 -15.39 -31.78 -0.04
N LEU A 497 -16.06 -30.62 -0.10
CA LEU A 497 -17.05 -30.20 0.91
C LEU A 497 -18.23 -31.18 1.05
N GLY A 498 -18.64 -31.79 -0.06
CA GLY A 498 -19.75 -32.73 -0.14
C GLY A 498 -19.38 -34.15 0.30
N GLU A 499 -18.09 -34.46 0.44
CA GLU A 499 -17.61 -35.79 0.75
C GLU A 499 -17.85 -36.15 2.22
N LYS A 500 -17.97 -37.47 2.48
CA LYS A 500 -18.07 -37.98 3.86
C LYS A 500 -16.75 -37.86 4.61
N ALA A 501 -15.62 -37.94 3.91
CA ALA A 501 -14.27 -37.87 4.45
C ALA A 501 -13.40 -36.95 3.56
N PRO A 502 -13.41 -35.63 3.80
CA PRO A 502 -12.63 -34.67 3.00
C PRO A 502 -11.11 -34.90 3.09
N ASP A 503 -10.39 -34.56 2.03
CA ASP A 503 -8.91 -34.62 1.98
C ASP A 503 -8.28 -33.61 2.96
N GLN A 504 -7.90 -34.09 4.13
CA GLN A 504 -7.26 -33.27 5.17
C GLN A 504 -5.81 -32.90 4.84
N SER A 505 -5.14 -33.67 3.98
CA SER A 505 -3.76 -33.39 3.57
C SER A 505 -3.72 -32.20 2.64
N LEU A 506 -4.63 -32.13 1.67
CA LEU A 506 -4.81 -30.96 0.81
C LEU A 506 -5.14 -29.71 1.64
N LEU A 507 -6.07 -29.83 2.59
CA LEU A 507 -6.45 -28.71 3.47
C LEU A 507 -5.26 -28.19 4.27
N ALA A 508 -4.52 -29.07 4.94
CA ALA A 508 -3.36 -28.69 5.75
C ALA A 508 -2.25 -28.04 4.90
N ALA A 509 -2.01 -28.53 3.68
CA ALA A 509 -1.05 -27.94 2.76
C ALA A 509 -1.46 -26.51 2.34
N CYS A 510 -2.76 -26.28 2.09
CA CYS A 510 -3.28 -24.94 1.76
C CYS A 510 -3.20 -24.01 2.98
N GLU A 511 -3.64 -24.45 4.18
CA GLU A 511 -3.57 -23.65 5.41
C GLU A 511 -2.13 -23.27 5.79
N SER A 512 -1.15 -24.14 5.52
CA SER A 512 0.26 -23.85 5.78
C SER A 512 0.83 -22.79 4.84
N ARG A 513 0.47 -22.83 3.55
CA ARG A 513 0.97 -21.89 2.54
C ARG A 513 0.22 -20.56 2.55
N ASP A 514 -1.10 -20.65 2.51
CA ASP A 514 -2.04 -19.55 2.29
C ASP A 514 -2.72 -19.21 3.64
N ASN A 515 -1.92 -18.81 4.62
CA ASN A 515 -2.30 -18.63 6.04
C ASN A 515 -2.89 -17.24 6.37
N ILE A 516 -3.19 -16.43 5.35
CA ILE A 516 -3.73 -15.07 5.52
C ILE A 516 -5.06 -15.09 6.28
N PHE A 517 -5.30 -14.13 7.18
CA PHE A 517 -6.54 -14.03 7.98
C PHE A 517 -6.85 -15.32 8.78
N PRO A 518 -6.09 -15.60 9.86
CA PRO A 518 -6.26 -16.82 10.65
C PRO A 518 -7.70 -16.96 11.20
N ASN A 519 -8.35 -15.84 11.55
CA ASN A 519 -9.70 -15.80 12.11
C ASN A 519 -10.80 -15.43 11.08
N ILE A 520 -10.55 -15.68 9.78
CA ILE A 520 -11.47 -15.30 8.70
C ILE A 520 -12.91 -15.76 8.95
N ASN A 521 -13.85 -14.82 8.87
CA ASN A 521 -15.26 -15.12 8.93
C ASN A 521 -15.84 -15.35 7.53
N TRP A 522 -15.76 -16.58 7.04
CA TRP A 522 -16.30 -16.98 5.73
C TRP A 522 -17.83 -16.77 5.59
N ARG A 523 -18.55 -16.57 6.69
CA ARG A 523 -20.00 -16.34 6.67
C ARG A 523 -20.39 -14.99 6.08
N TYR A 524 -19.45 -14.08 5.83
CA TYR A 524 -19.74 -12.83 5.10
C TYR A 524 -20.16 -13.06 3.64
N TYR A 525 -19.89 -14.25 3.09
CA TYR A 525 -20.39 -14.69 1.78
C TYR A 525 -21.84 -15.20 1.81
N ALA A 526 -22.50 -15.33 2.98
CA ALA A 526 -23.85 -15.90 3.10
C ALA A 526 -24.97 -14.86 2.98
#